data_AF-A0A521XZT9-F1
#
_entry.id   AF-A0A521XZT9-F1
#
_cell.length_a   1.000
_cell.length_b   1.000
_cell.length_c   1.000
_cell.angle_alpha   90.00
_cell.angle_beta   90.00
_cell.angle_gamma   90.00
#
_symmetry.space_group_name_H-M   'P 1'
#
loop_
_entity.id
_entity.type
_entity.pdbx_description
1 polymer ?
#
loop_
_entity_poly.entity_id
_entity_poly.type
_entity_poly.pdbx_seq_one_letter_code
_entity_poly.pdbx_strand_id
1 'polypeptide(L)'
;MSQMPAPVAVVEGPGVHMRFLEPHGHLGSTFGDDPFGRFAEKFARAFGTPKFLAAQTGLVLVWLVLNAAAVVHFDPYPFILLNLAFSTQAAYAAPMILLAQTRQSERDRHWTEADARHREDISAAILGLLNQNTELTREVHDLTKQIETLTREVHGRIVTKG
;
A
#
# COMPACT_ATOMS: atom_id res chain seq x y z
N MET A 1 46.39 5.96 -19.73
CA MET A 1 45.55 6.48 -18.64
C MET A 1 44.13 6.60 -19.18
N SER A 2 43.37 5.49 -19.22
CA SER A 2 41.95 5.50 -19.57
C SER A 2 41.16 5.79 -18.30
N GLN A 3 40.37 6.84 -18.37
CA GLN A 3 39.58 7.39 -17.29
C GLN A 3 38.53 6.36 -16.85
N MET A 4 38.58 5.95 -15.58
CA MET A 4 37.49 5.19 -14.95
C MET A 4 36.18 5.96 -15.11
N PRO A 5 35.11 5.38 -15.67
CA PRO A 5 33.79 6.00 -15.59
C PRO A 5 33.38 6.05 -14.11
N ALA A 6 32.90 7.22 -13.68
CA ALA A 6 32.45 7.44 -12.31
C ALA A 6 31.40 6.40 -11.90
N PRO A 7 31.45 5.89 -10.66
CA PRO A 7 30.45 4.95 -10.17
C PRO A 7 29.06 5.56 -10.37
N VAL A 8 28.16 4.79 -11.00
CA VAL A 8 26.73 5.12 -11.04
C VAL A 8 26.33 5.41 -9.62
N ALA A 9 25.98 6.66 -9.32
CA ALA A 9 25.57 7.05 -7.99
C ALA A 9 24.30 6.26 -7.66
N VAL A 10 24.48 5.15 -6.93
CA VAL A 10 23.38 4.57 -6.17
C VAL A 10 22.97 5.70 -5.25
N VAL A 11 21.82 6.30 -5.52
CA VAL A 11 21.26 7.32 -4.66
C VAL A 11 20.87 6.60 -3.37
N GLU A 12 21.84 6.39 -2.49
CA GLU A 12 21.62 5.86 -1.15
C GLU A 12 21.43 7.06 -0.22
N GLY A 13 20.16 7.42 -0.04
CA GLY A 13 19.71 8.33 0.98
C GLY A 13 18.57 7.70 1.76
N PRO A 14 18.42 7.98 3.07
CA PRO A 14 17.41 7.37 3.94
C PRO A 14 15.94 7.65 3.57
N GLY A 15 15.67 8.21 2.38
CA GLY A 15 14.33 8.54 1.86
C GLY A 15 14.04 8.04 0.44
N VAL A 16 14.93 7.30 -0.22
CA VAL A 16 14.72 6.91 -1.64
C VAL A 16 13.48 6.02 -1.82
N HIS A 17 13.17 5.17 -0.83
CA HIS A 17 11.92 4.38 -0.84
C HIS A 17 10.66 5.21 -0.56
N MET A 18 10.79 6.39 0.06
CA MET A 18 9.66 7.28 0.34
C MET A 18 9.40 8.32 -0.75
N ARG A 19 10.30 8.47 -1.74
CA ARG A 19 10.18 9.44 -2.84
C ARG A 19 8.86 9.32 -3.62
N PHE A 20 8.33 8.10 -3.74
CA PHE A 20 7.07 7.83 -4.44
C PHE A 20 5.82 8.04 -3.57
N LEU A 21 6.00 8.13 -2.24
CA LEU A 21 4.95 8.42 -1.26
C LEU A 21 4.86 9.92 -0.93
N GLU A 22 5.95 10.65 -1.14
CA GLU A 22 6.10 12.10 -0.90
C GLU A 22 5.01 12.96 -1.58
N PRO A 23 4.61 12.72 -2.85
CA PRO A 23 3.56 13.51 -3.49
C PRO A 23 2.19 13.38 -2.80
N HIS A 24 1.98 12.30 -2.04
CA HIS A 24 0.71 11.93 -1.43
C HIS A 24 0.69 12.08 0.10
N GLY A 25 1.74 12.64 0.71
CA GLY A 25 1.80 12.86 2.17
C GLY A 25 0.69 13.75 2.73
N HIS A 26 0.06 14.57 1.89
CA HIS A 26 -1.09 15.42 2.27
C HIS A 26 -2.41 14.63 2.43
N LEU A 27 -2.45 13.34 2.09
CA LEU A 27 -3.56 12.42 2.42
C LEU A 27 -3.42 11.82 3.83
N GLY A 28 -2.53 12.36 4.68
CA GLY A 28 -2.14 11.82 5.97
C GLY A 28 -3.26 11.65 7.02
N SER A 29 -4.44 12.22 6.80
CA SER A 29 -5.62 11.85 7.57
C SER A 29 -6.24 10.58 6.98
N THR A 30 -6.28 9.48 7.75
CA THR A 30 -6.91 8.19 7.39
C THR A 30 -8.34 8.36 6.85
N PHE A 31 -9.00 9.48 7.14
CA PHE A 31 -10.37 9.80 6.67
C PHE A 31 -10.52 11.17 5.97
N GLY A 32 -9.43 11.94 5.78
CA GLY A 32 -9.43 13.33 5.31
C GLY A 32 -9.77 14.36 6.40
N ASP A 33 -9.52 15.65 6.13
CA ASP A 33 -9.77 16.75 7.10
C ASP A 33 -11.19 17.34 7.01
N ASP A 34 -12.01 16.83 6.10
CA ASP A 34 -13.40 17.24 5.92
C ASP A 34 -14.28 16.89 7.14
N PRO A 35 -15.46 17.53 7.28
CA PRO A 35 -16.41 17.20 8.35
C PRO A 35 -16.74 15.71 8.46
N PHE A 36 -16.82 15.01 7.32
CA PHE A 36 -17.01 13.57 7.27
C PHE A 36 -15.78 12.80 7.76
N GLY A 37 -14.57 13.25 7.42
CA GLY A 37 -13.34 12.58 7.83
C GLY A 37 -13.17 12.57 9.35
N ARG A 38 -13.41 13.73 9.97
CA ARG A 38 -13.41 13.86 11.44
C ARG A 38 -14.50 13.03 12.11
N PHE A 39 -15.67 12.90 11.47
CA PHE A 39 -16.77 12.07 11.97
C PHE A 39 -16.45 10.58 11.83
N ALA A 40 -15.91 10.16 10.69
CA ALA A 40 -15.47 8.79 10.44
C ALA A 40 -14.35 8.37 11.40
N GLU A 41 -13.41 9.26 11.73
CA GLU A 41 -12.38 8.98 12.73
C GLU A 41 -12.95 8.84 14.15
N LYS A 42 -13.97 9.63 14.51
CA LYS A 42 -14.71 9.45 15.77
C LYS A 42 -15.47 8.13 15.79
N PHE A 43 -16.15 7.78 14.68
CA PHE A 43 -16.85 6.51 14.52
C PHE A 43 -15.87 5.32 14.58
N ALA A 44 -14.74 5.39 13.89
CA ALA A 44 -13.72 4.34 13.92
C ALA A 44 -13.18 4.12 15.34
N ARG A 45 -12.91 5.21 16.08
CA ARG A 45 -12.51 5.12 17.50
C ARG A 45 -13.62 4.54 18.40
N ALA A 46 -14.88 4.90 18.15
CA ALA A 46 -16.02 4.41 18.91
C ALA A 46 -16.28 2.92 18.66
N PHE A 47 -16.33 2.48 17.39
CA PHE A 47 -16.59 1.10 17.00
C PHE A 47 -15.39 0.17 17.19
N GLY A 48 -14.15 0.69 17.17
CA GLY A 48 -12.93 -0.08 17.43
C GLY A 48 -12.74 -0.49 18.90
N THR A 49 -13.61 -0.01 19.81
CA THR A 49 -13.53 -0.33 21.24
C THR A 49 -14.55 -1.43 21.58
N PRO A 50 -14.14 -2.60 22.12
CA PRO A 50 -15.07 -3.69 22.48
C PRO A 50 -16.13 -3.27 23.52
N LYS A 51 -15.86 -2.20 24.29
CA LYS A 51 -16.79 -1.60 25.25
C LYS A 51 -18.03 -1.00 24.60
N PHE A 52 -17.92 -0.45 23.38
CA PHE A 52 -19.06 0.15 22.68
C PHE A 52 -20.08 -0.93 22.31
N LEU A 53 -19.60 -2.04 21.76
CA LEU A 53 -20.44 -3.18 21.39
C LEU A 53 -21.15 -3.76 22.62
N ALA A 54 -20.43 -3.94 23.74
CA ALA A 54 -21.01 -4.41 24.99
C ALA A 54 -22.08 -3.45 25.56
N ALA A 55 -21.83 -2.14 25.52
CA ALA A 55 -22.79 -1.13 25.97
C ALA A 55 -24.05 -1.11 25.09
N GLN A 56 -23.90 -1.19 23.77
CA GLN A 56 -25.03 -1.23 22.83
C GLN A 56 -25.87 -2.49 23.01
N THR A 57 -25.25 -3.67 23.14
CA THR A 57 -25.96 -4.92 23.43
C THR A 57 -26.67 -4.86 24.78
N GLY A 58 -26.03 -4.32 25.82
CA GLY A 58 -26.63 -4.13 27.13
C GLY A 58 -27.86 -3.21 27.09
N LEU A 59 -27.78 -2.08 26.38
CA LEU A 59 -28.90 -1.15 26.23
C LEU A 59 -30.11 -1.82 25.56
N VAL A 60 -29.89 -2.54 24.47
CA VAL A 60 -30.94 -3.28 23.75
C VAL A 60 -31.55 -4.36 24.64
N LEU A 61 -30.73 -5.07 25.41
CA LEU A 61 -31.17 -6.16 26.28
C LEU A 61 -31.96 -5.63 27.50
N VAL A 62 -31.54 -4.51 28.10
CA VAL A 62 -32.29 -3.82 29.15
C VAL A 62 -33.64 -3.33 28.60
N TRP A 63 -33.65 -2.72 27.42
CA TRP A 63 -34.89 -2.26 26.78
C TRP A 63 -35.85 -3.43 26.51
N LEU A 64 -35.32 -4.55 26.02
CA LEU A 64 -36.08 -5.77 25.78
C LEU A 64 -36.69 -6.31 27.09
N VAL A 65 -35.91 -6.41 28.17
CA VAL A 65 -36.36 -6.93 29.47
C VAL A 65 -37.39 -6.01 30.11
N LEU A 66 -37.20 -4.68 30.08
CA LEU A 66 -38.15 -3.71 30.62
C LEU A 66 -39.50 -3.76 29.91
N ASN A 67 -39.50 -3.92 28.58
CA ASN A 67 -40.73 -4.06 27.79
C ASN A 67 -41.37 -5.46 27.98
N ALA A 68 -40.58 -6.53 28.03
CA ALA A 68 -41.07 -7.88 28.26
C ALA A 68 -41.67 -8.08 29.66
N ALA A 69 -41.16 -7.38 30.66
CA ALA A 69 -41.68 -7.41 32.03
C ALA A 69 -43.00 -6.62 32.19
N ALA A 70 -43.53 -6.01 31.12
CA ALA A 70 -44.77 -5.24 31.09
C ALA A 70 -44.87 -4.10 32.14
N VAL A 71 -43.74 -3.68 32.71
CA VAL A 71 -43.65 -2.59 33.70
C VAL A 71 -44.07 -1.26 33.07
N VAL A 72 -43.85 -1.12 31.77
CA VAL A 72 -44.33 -0.01 30.94
C VAL A 72 -44.98 -0.62 29.70
N HIS A 73 -46.27 -0.38 29.47
CA HIS A 73 -47.04 -0.89 28.31
C HIS A 73 -46.67 -0.21 26.98
N PHE A 74 -45.42 0.24 26.83
CA PHE A 74 -44.99 1.12 25.74
C PHE A 74 -44.75 0.39 24.41
N ASP A 75 -44.62 -0.95 24.39
CA ASP A 75 -44.46 -1.74 23.16
C ASP A 75 -44.92 -3.22 23.32
N PRO A 76 -46.24 -3.53 23.32
CA PRO A 76 -46.75 -4.89 23.31
C PRO A 76 -46.41 -5.63 21.99
N TYR A 77 -46.43 -6.96 22.01
CA TYR A 77 -46.12 -7.82 20.85
C TYR A 77 -46.84 -7.36 19.56
N PRO A 78 -46.16 -7.19 18.41
CA PRO A 78 -44.77 -7.54 18.10
C PRO A 78 -43.87 -6.29 18.06
N PHE A 79 -43.00 -6.09 19.06
CA PHE A 79 -42.01 -4.99 19.23
C PHE A 79 -41.84 -4.03 18.04
N ILE A 80 -42.85 -3.20 17.76
CA ILE A 80 -42.97 -2.51 16.48
C ILE A 80 -42.02 -1.32 16.46
N LEU A 81 -41.84 -0.70 17.63
CA LEU A 81 -40.96 0.46 17.81
C LEU A 81 -39.50 0.03 17.81
N LEU A 82 -39.17 -1.12 18.40
CA LEU A 82 -37.81 -1.66 18.33
C LEU A 82 -37.41 -1.97 16.89
N ASN A 83 -38.28 -2.66 16.16
CA ASN A 83 -38.05 -3.00 14.77
C ASN A 83 -37.96 -1.73 13.90
N LEU A 84 -38.82 -0.74 14.14
CA LEU A 84 -38.76 0.55 13.46
C LEU A 84 -37.44 1.28 13.75
N ALA A 85 -37.01 1.33 15.02
CA ALA A 85 -35.76 1.98 15.41
C ALA A 85 -34.54 1.36 14.73
N PHE A 86 -34.44 0.02 14.71
CA PHE A 86 -33.37 -0.67 14.00
C PHE A 86 -33.45 -0.48 12.48
N SER A 87 -34.65 -0.48 11.91
CA SER A 87 -34.85 -0.24 10.48
C SER A 87 -34.38 1.15 10.09
N THR A 88 -34.72 2.17 10.88
CA THR A 88 -34.23 3.54 10.69
C THR A 88 -32.72 3.65 10.92
N GLN A 89 -32.17 2.95 11.93
CA GLN A 89 -30.74 2.91 12.18
C GLN A 89 -29.97 2.33 10.97
N ALA A 90 -30.46 1.23 10.39
CA ALA A 90 -29.89 0.65 9.18
C ALA A 90 -30.05 1.57 7.96
N ALA A 91 -31.21 2.21 7.81
CA ALA A 91 -31.48 3.13 6.71
C ALA A 91 -30.57 4.37 6.73
N TYR A 92 -30.21 4.91 7.91
CA TYR A 92 -29.25 6.01 8.02
C TYR A 92 -27.78 5.54 7.88
N ALA A 93 -27.48 4.31 8.28
CA ALA A 93 -26.16 3.74 8.11
C ALA A 93 -25.80 3.51 6.63
N ALA A 94 -26.77 3.09 5.80
CA ALA A 94 -26.55 2.80 4.39
C ALA A 94 -25.88 3.93 3.57
N PRO A 95 -26.38 5.18 3.56
CA PRO A 95 -25.73 6.28 2.82
C PRO A 95 -24.37 6.66 3.41
N MET A 96 -24.20 6.53 4.72
CA MET A 96 -22.91 6.79 5.38
C MET A 96 -21.86 5.76 5.00
N ILE A 97 -22.25 4.49 4.95
CA ILE A 97 -21.39 3.39 4.49
C ILE A 97 -21.06 3.58 3.01
N LEU A 98 -22.04 3.95 2.18
CA LEU A 98 -21.82 4.19 0.76
C LEU A 98 -20.78 5.30 0.53
N LEU A 99 -20.92 6.43 1.23
CA LEU A 99 -19.97 7.53 1.12
C LEU A 99 -18.58 7.12 1.65
N ALA A 100 -18.53 6.36 2.75
CA ALA A 100 -17.27 5.80 3.24
C ALA A 100 -16.62 4.88 2.19
N GLN A 101 -17.40 4.01 1.55
CA GLN A 101 -16.93 3.08 0.52
C GLN A 101 -16.44 3.79 -0.74
N THR A 102 -17.15 4.81 -1.23
CA THR A 102 -16.70 5.63 -2.36
C THR A 102 -15.34 6.25 -2.06
N ARG A 103 -15.14 6.80 -0.85
CA ARG A 103 -13.86 7.39 -0.44
C ARG A 103 -12.74 6.36 -0.23
N GLN A 104 -13.07 5.17 0.28
CA GLN A 104 -12.11 4.05 0.34
C GLN A 104 -11.67 3.67 -1.07
N SER A 105 -12.61 3.51 -2.00
CA SER A 105 -12.35 3.16 -3.41
C SER A 105 -11.49 4.18 -4.14
N GLU A 106 -11.76 5.49 -3.94
CA GLU A 106 -10.91 6.56 -4.49
C GLU A 106 -9.47 6.49 -3.98
N ARG A 107 -9.27 6.25 -2.67
CA ARG A 107 -7.93 6.06 -2.12
C ARG A 107 -7.25 4.82 -2.67
N ASP A 108 -7.94 3.68 -2.66
CA ASP A 108 -7.40 2.41 -3.15
C ASP A 108 -6.97 2.53 -4.62
N ARG A 109 -7.74 3.28 -5.42
CA ARG A 109 -7.38 3.61 -6.79
C ARG A 109 -6.07 4.39 -6.87
N HIS A 110 -5.93 5.49 -6.11
CA HIS A 110 -4.71 6.28 -6.11
C HIS A 110 -3.49 5.49 -5.62
N TRP A 111 -3.66 4.65 -4.58
CA TRP A 111 -2.62 3.74 -4.10
C TRP A 111 -2.20 2.74 -5.17
N THR A 112 -3.16 2.17 -5.90
CA THR A 112 -2.90 1.23 -7.00
C THR A 112 -2.17 1.90 -8.16
N GLU A 113 -2.56 3.13 -8.52
CA GLU A 113 -1.89 3.90 -9.58
C GLU A 113 -0.44 4.25 -9.21
N ALA A 114 -0.18 4.62 -7.96
CA ALA A 114 1.17 4.89 -7.46
C ALA A 114 2.04 3.62 -7.44
N ASP A 115 1.48 2.49 -6.98
CA ASP A 115 2.18 1.19 -6.97
C ASP A 115 2.50 0.72 -8.39
N ALA A 116 1.57 0.89 -9.34
CA ALA A 116 1.81 0.55 -10.75
C ALA A 116 2.99 1.32 -11.33
N ARG A 117 3.05 2.64 -11.13
CA ARG A 117 4.18 3.48 -11.58
C ARG A 117 5.49 3.07 -10.92
N HIS A 118 5.47 2.77 -9.63
CA HIS A 118 6.66 2.32 -8.91
C HIS A 118 7.20 1.00 -9.47
N ARG A 119 6.31 0.05 -9.81
CA ARG A 119 6.68 -1.22 -10.45
C ARG A 119 7.27 -1.01 -11.85
N GLU A 120 6.72 -0.08 -12.63
CA GLU A 120 7.26 0.26 -13.96
C GLU A 120 8.68 0.83 -13.85
N ASP A 121 8.92 1.78 -12.94
CA ASP A 121 10.26 2.35 -12.70
C ASP A 121 11.28 1.29 -12.25
N ILE A 122 10.88 0.41 -11.33
CA ILE A 122 11.73 -0.71 -10.90
C ILE A 122 12.05 -1.63 -12.08
N SER A 123 11.05 -1.94 -12.92
CA SER A 123 11.25 -2.81 -14.08
C SER A 123 12.24 -2.20 -15.08
N ALA A 124 12.17 -0.90 -15.33
CA ALA A 124 13.08 -0.18 -16.21
C ALA A 124 14.51 -0.16 -15.64
N ALA A 125 14.66 0.08 -14.33
CA ALA A 125 15.95 0.02 -13.65
C ALA A 125 16.59 -1.38 -13.74
N ILE A 126 15.81 -2.45 -13.52
CA ILE A 126 16.29 -3.84 -13.63
C ILE A 126 16.77 -4.13 -15.05
N LEU A 127 16.03 -3.72 -16.08
CA LEU A 127 16.45 -3.89 -17.48
C LEU A 127 17.76 -3.16 -17.78
N GLY A 128 17.95 -1.96 -17.22
CA GLY A 128 19.22 -1.22 -17.30
C GLY A 128 20.41 -2.00 -16.72
N LEU A 129 20.23 -2.57 -15.53
CA LEU A 129 21.27 -3.38 -14.86
C LEU A 129 21.59 -4.68 -15.61
N LEU A 130 20.58 -5.31 -16.23
CA LEU A 130 20.78 -6.52 -17.05
C LEU A 130 21.59 -6.23 -18.31
N ASN A 131 21.31 -5.09 -18.98
CA ASN A 131 22.09 -4.66 -20.13
C ASN A 131 23.55 -4.39 -19.76
N GLN A 132 23.80 -3.71 -18.63
CA GLN A 132 25.17 -3.49 -18.13
C GLN A 132 25.90 -4.80 -17.81
N ASN A 133 25.24 -5.75 -17.15
CA ASN A 133 25.84 -7.08 -16.90
C ASN A 133 26.20 -7.79 -18.20
N THR A 134 25.33 -7.71 -19.20
CA THR A 134 25.58 -8.32 -20.52
C THR A 134 26.77 -7.67 -21.22
N GLU A 135 26.90 -6.35 -21.13
CA GLU A 135 28.01 -5.61 -21.72
C GLU A 135 29.35 -5.92 -21.04
N LEU A 136 29.39 -5.89 -19.70
CA LEU A 136 30.56 -6.31 -18.94
C LEU A 136 30.98 -7.75 -19.27
N THR A 137 30.01 -8.65 -19.42
CA THR A 137 30.28 -10.05 -19.80
C THR A 137 30.91 -10.14 -21.19
N ARG A 138 30.46 -9.31 -22.15
CA ARG A 138 31.06 -9.23 -23.49
C ARG A 138 32.48 -8.68 -23.44
N GLU A 139 32.73 -7.65 -22.65
CA GLU A 139 34.07 -7.05 -22.49
C GLU A 139 35.06 -8.07 -21.90
N VAL A 140 34.66 -8.81 -20.86
CA VAL A 140 35.46 -9.90 -20.29
C VAL A 140 35.76 -10.97 -21.32
N HIS A 141 34.77 -11.34 -22.16
CA HIS A 141 34.97 -12.32 -23.22
C HIS A 141 35.98 -11.85 -24.27
N ASP A 142 35.91 -10.58 -24.69
CA ASP A 142 36.83 -10.00 -25.66
C ASP A 142 38.25 -9.85 -25.11
N LEU A 143 38.40 -9.42 -23.86
CA LEU A 143 39.69 -9.40 -23.16
C LEU A 143 40.31 -10.80 -23.09
N THR A 144 39.49 -11.82 -22.81
CA THR A 144 39.94 -13.22 -22.78
C THR A 144 40.47 -13.66 -24.15
N LYS A 145 39.77 -13.34 -25.25
CA LYS A 145 40.24 -13.63 -26.62
C LYS A 145 41.55 -12.93 -26.96
N GLN A 146 41.71 -11.68 -26.53
CA GLN A 146 42.95 -10.92 -26.76
C GLN A 146 44.13 -11.57 -26.04
N ILE A 147 43.94 -11.98 -24.78
CA ILE A 147 44.97 -12.71 -24.00
C ILE A 147 45.33 -14.02 -24.70
N GLU A 148 44.34 -14.78 -25.18
CA GLU A 148 44.60 -16.03 -25.90
C GLU A 148 45.42 -15.78 -27.17
N THR A 149 45.07 -14.74 -27.93
CA THR A 149 45.76 -14.37 -29.17
C THR A 149 47.20 -13.94 -28.89
N LEU A 150 47.41 -13.04 -27.91
CA LEU A 150 48.75 -12.63 -27.47
C LEU A 150 49.57 -13.81 -26.98
N THR A 151 48.97 -14.72 -26.20
CA THR A 151 49.65 -15.92 -25.69
C THR A 151 50.09 -16.81 -26.85
N ARG A 152 49.23 -17.00 -27.85
CA ARG A 152 49.53 -17.80 -29.05
C ARG A 152 50.64 -17.17 -29.88
N GLU A 153 50.64 -15.84 -30.01
CA GLU A 153 51.67 -15.09 -30.73
C GLU A 153 53.03 -15.13 -30.03
N VAL A 154 53.05 -14.97 -28.70
CA VAL A 154 54.26 -15.11 -27.87
C VAL A 154 54.81 -16.53 -27.97
N HIS A 155 53.97 -17.56 -27.87
CA HIS A 155 54.41 -18.95 -27.99
C HIS A 155 55.00 -19.25 -29.38
N GLY A 156 54.36 -18.74 -30.44
CA GLY A 156 54.87 -18.86 -31.80
C GLY A 156 56.24 -18.21 -32.00
N ARG A 157 56.45 -16.99 -31.46
CA ARG A 157 57.74 -16.28 -31.55
C ARG A 157 58.86 -16.92 -30.73
N ILE A 158 58.53 -17.57 -29.62
CA ILE A 158 59.52 -18.27 -28.78
C ILE A 158 59.95 -19.57 -29.46
N VAL A 159 59.02 -20.33 -30.04
CA VAL A 159 59.32 -21.60 -30.73
C VAL A 159 60.12 -21.41 -32.02
N THR A 160 59.97 -20.28 -32.72
CA THR A 160 60.76 -19.98 -33.95
C THR A 160 62.15 -19.41 -33.68
N LYS A 161 62.47 -19.05 -32.44
CA LYS A 161 63.78 -18.49 -32.04
C LYS A 161 64.70 -19.48 -31.28
N GLY A 162 64.22 -20.69 -30.99
CA GLY A 162 65.04 -21.79 -30.46
C GLY A 162 65.45 -22.76 -31.55
#